data_AF-A0A812IJ20-F1
#
_entry.id   AF-A0A812IJ20-F1
#
_cell.length_a   1.000
_cell.length_b   1.000
_cell.length_c   1.000
_cell.angle_alpha   90.00
_cell.angle_beta   90.00
_cell.angle_gamma   90.00
#
_symmetry.space_group_name_H-M   'P 1'
#
loop_
_entity.id
_entity.type
_entity.pdbx_description
1 polymer ?
#
loop_
_entity_poly.entity_id
_entity_poly.type
_entity_poly.pdbx_seq_one_letter_code
_entity_poly.pdbx_strand_id
1 'polypeptide(L)'
;MALWVFLAFLGIAVGEHCERCADGGDQAAFLQSGKESWPGVRRSYGYSSKTEKMFEDEPFDLPTLSPQDIETITANCITGVGLVASPLRAAAANTTVVMQIVIMPRATPSQPVNLWDVGAKPDDSALLGSRDIARGKAFTALGFSSNENVLSSRQIGGAALVANGNTPALGGIQNTNRQEGAGVVTFGGGIPLFKEGKLVGAVGVSGDGVEQDEAVALACATDFEPPPALSAGMVGENVTNPLSS
;
A
#
# COMPACT_ATOMS: atom_id res chain seq x y z
N MET A 1 25.91 -50.00 30.33
CA MET A 1 24.59 -49.33 30.32
C MET A 1 24.79 -47.90 30.80
N ALA A 2 24.16 -46.90 30.15
CA ALA A 2 23.80 -45.58 30.70
C ALA A 2 24.92 -44.63 31.20
N LEU A 3 24.77 -43.29 31.22
CA LEU A 3 24.02 -42.36 30.35
C LEU A 3 24.55 -40.90 30.53
N TRP A 4 24.04 -39.98 29.70
CA TRP A 4 24.29 -38.53 29.55
C TRP A 4 23.87 -37.70 30.82
N VAL A 5 23.98 -36.36 30.98
CA VAL A 5 23.93 -35.17 30.07
C VAL A 5 24.54 -33.89 30.75
N PHE A 6 24.71 -32.78 29.99
CA PHE A 6 24.77 -31.32 30.36
C PHE A 6 26.10 -30.69 30.85
N LEU A 7 26.42 -29.39 30.63
CA LEU A 7 25.63 -28.20 30.21
C LEU A 7 26.47 -27.20 29.33
N ALA A 8 25.88 -26.07 28.88
CA ALA A 8 26.33 -25.24 27.74
C ALA A 8 27.04 -23.89 28.06
N PHE A 9 27.28 -23.08 27.02
CA PHE A 9 28.33 -22.04 26.87
C PHE A 9 28.11 -20.65 27.51
N LEU A 10 29.22 -19.90 27.59
CA LEU A 10 29.38 -18.52 28.09
C LEU A 10 28.84 -17.42 27.16
N GLY A 11 28.45 -16.28 27.78
CA GLY A 11 29.14 -15.00 27.56
C GLY A 11 28.68 -14.08 26.42
N ILE A 12 27.95 -13.02 26.79
CA ILE A 12 27.65 -11.86 25.92
C ILE A 12 28.69 -10.76 26.17
N ALA A 13 29.16 -10.11 25.12
CA ALA A 13 29.89 -8.83 25.18
C ALA A 13 29.29 -7.84 24.18
N VAL A 14 29.09 -6.60 24.61
CA VAL A 14 28.51 -5.50 23.82
C VAL A 14 29.65 -4.64 23.24
N GLY A 15 29.50 -4.17 21.99
CA GLY A 15 30.46 -3.30 21.30
C GLY A 15 29.84 -1.94 20.93
N GLU A 16 30.64 -0.88 21.03
CA GLU A 16 30.19 0.52 21.06
C GLU A 16 30.17 1.22 19.68
N HIS A 17 29.93 2.54 19.69
CA HIS A 17 29.61 3.40 18.55
C HIS A 17 30.67 3.51 17.44
N CYS A 18 30.20 3.83 16.24
CA CYS A 18 31.01 4.24 15.09
C CYS A 18 31.13 5.77 15.05
N GLU A 19 32.36 6.29 15.09
CA GLU A 19 32.68 7.68 14.73
C GLU A 19 33.40 7.74 13.38
N ARG A 20 33.24 8.90 12.70
CA ARG A 20 33.94 9.32 11.47
C ARG A 20 33.51 8.70 10.14
N CYS A 21 32.48 9.30 9.56
CA CYS A 21 32.41 9.52 8.11
C CYS A 21 33.45 10.58 7.71
N ALA A 22 34.42 10.24 6.86
CA ALA A 22 35.17 11.17 6.01
C ALA A 22 36.02 10.40 4.98
N ASP A 23 35.56 10.32 3.74
CA ASP A 23 36.29 10.87 2.58
C ASP A 23 35.49 10.63 1.29
N GLY A 24 35.54 11.61 0.38
CA GLY A 24 34.77 11.59 -0.86
C GLY A 24 35.36 10.62 -1.88
N GLY A 25 34.63 9.55 -2.19
CA GLY A 25 34.94 8.59 -3.25
C GLY A 25 33.67 8.17 -3.98
N ASP A 26 33.76 8.05 -5.30
CA ASP A 26 32.63 7.81 -6.21
C ASP A 26 31.91 6.48 -5.90
N GLN A 27 30.63 6.54 -5.49
CA GLN A 27 29.86 5.36 -5.10
C GLN A 27 29.49 4.45 -6.28
N ALA A 28 29.67 4.89 -7.53
CA ALA A 28 29.39 4.06 -8.71
C ALA A 28 30.29 2.82 -8.84
N ALA A 29 31.44 2.78 -8.16
CA ALA A 29 32.44 1.71 -8.32
C ALA A 29 32.23 0.48 -7.41
N PHE A 30 31.43 0.56 -6.34
CA PHE A 30 31.43 -0.47 -5.28
C PHE A 30 30.59 -1.72 -5.61
N LEU A 31 29.63 -1.64 -6.54
CA LEU A 31 28.66 -2.72 -6.79
C LEU A 31 29.11 -3.79 -7.81
N GLN A 32 30.27 -3.66 -8.47
CA GLN A 32 30.69 -4.59 -9.53
C GLN A 32 31.82 -5.57 -9.15
N SER A 33 32.41 -5.46 -7.95
CA SER A 33 33.41 -6.42 -7.46
C SER A 33 32.93 -7.17 -6.23
N GLY A 34 32.20 -8.27 -6.44
CA GLY A 34 31.76 -9.20 -5.38
C GLY A 34 32.93 -9.91 -4.69
N LYS A 35 33.70 -9.19 -3.87
CA LYS A 35 34.85 -9.67 -3.11
C LYS A 35 34.88 -9.04 -1.72
N GLU A 36 33.90 -9.37 -0.90
CA GLU A 36 34.04 -9.22 0.54
C GLU A 36 35.00 -10.29 1.09
N SER A 37 36.28 -9.92 1.26
CA SER A 37 37.27 -10.76 1.94
C SER A 37 37.52 -10.28 3.36
N TRP A 38 36.69 -10.74 4.30
CA TRP A 38 36.97 -10.59 5.73
C TRP A 38 38.04 -11.61 6.17
N PRO A 39 39.20 -11.18 6.71
CA PRO A 39 40.25 -12.10 7.13
C PRO A 39 39.91 -12.70 8.51
N GLY A 40 39.53 -13.99 8.57
CA GLY A 40 39.46 -14.68 9.87
C GLY A 40 38.79 -16.06 9.91
N VAL A 41 37.80 -16.36 9.06
CA VAL A 41 37.04 -17.62 9.14
C VAL A 41 36.80 -18.23 7.75
N ARG A 42 37.69 -19.13 7.31
CA ARG A 42 37.39 -20.01 6.17
C ARG A 42 36.51 -21.19 6.64
N ARG A 43 35.20 -20.98 6.71
CA ARG A 43 34.22 -22.07 6.55
C ARG A 43 33.65 -21.98 5.15
N SER A 44 34.07 -22.89 4.28
CA SER A 44 33.46 -23.09 2.96
C SER A 44 32.07 -23.69 3.15
N TYR A 45 31.05 -22.84 3.25
CA TYR A 45 29.68 -23.25 2.94
C TYR A 45 29.61 -23.49 1.43
N GLY A 46 29.82 -24.75 1.03
CA GLY A 46 29.54 -25.17 -0.34
C GLY A 46 28.03 -25.07 -0.56
N TYR A 47 27.61 -24.10 -1.38
CA TYR A 47 26.22 -24.01 -1.81
C TYR A 47 25.91 -25.24 -2.67
N SER A 48 25.05 -26.12 -2.17
CA SER A 48 24.71 -27.37 -2.84
C SER A 48 23.78 -27.06 -4.02
N SER A 49 24.16 -27.49 -5.22
CA SER A 49 23.36 -27.36 -6.46
C SER A 49 22.02 -28.12 -6.48
N LYS A 50 21.52 -28.54 -5.31
CA LYS A 50 20.17 -29.07 -5.12
C LYS A 50 19.13 -28.00 -4.78
N THR A 51 19.51 -26.79 -4.36
CA THR A 51 18.55 -25.70 -4.08
C THR A 51 18.11 -24.94 -5.33
N GLU A 52 18.87 -24.97 -6.41
CA GLU A 52 18.50 -24.35 -7.70
C GLU A 52 17.23 -24.98 -8.31
N LYS A 53 16.85 -26.19 -7.90
CA LYS A 53 15.66 -26.92 -8.37
C LYS A 53 14.37 -26.67 -7.58
N MET A 54 14.34 -25.68 -6.68
CA MET A 54 13.09 -25.28 -6.00
C MET A 54 12.36 -24.10 -6.67
N PHE A 55 13.01 -23.45 -7.65
CA PHE A 55 12.47 -22.33 -8.43
C PHE A 55 12.75 -22.57 -9.92
N GLU A 56 12.15 -23.62 -10.47
CA GLU A 56 11.89 -23.69 -11.91
C GLU A 56 10.54 -22.97 -12.11
N ASP A 57 10.62 -21.66 -12.36
CA ASP A 57 9.50 -20.72 -12.27
C ASP A 57 8.43 -20.95 -13.36
N GLU A 58 7.34 -21.65 -13.01
CA GLU A 58 6.05 -21.37 -13.65
C GLU A 58 5.74 -19.88 -13.47
N PRO A 59 5.36 -19.14 -14.53
CA PRO A 59 5.12 -17.71 -14.42
C PRO A 59 4.01 -17.46 -13.39
N PHE A 60 4.35 -16.74 -12.33
CA PHE A 60 3.44 -16.39 -11.25
C PHE A 60 2.41 -15.38 -11.75
N ASP A 61 1.39 -15.88 -12.45
CA ASP A 61 0.30 -15.12 -13.03
C ASP A 61 -0.57 -14.54 -11.91
N LEU A 62 -0.22 -13.32 -11.50
CA LEU A 62 -0.96 -12.58 -10.50
C LEU A 62 -2.29 -12.11 -11.08
N PRO A 63 -3.44 -12.53 -10.50
CA PRO A 63 -4.74 -11.98 -10.87
C PRO A 63 -4.68 -10.46 -10.84
N THR A 64 -5.15 -9.83 -11.91
CA THR A 64 -5.08 -8.38 -12.09
C THR A 64 -6.32 -7.88 -12.82
N LEU A 65 -6.59 -6.58 -12.75
CA LEU A 65 -7.68 -5.95 -13.49
C LEU A 65 -7.48 -6.10 -15.00
N SER A 66 -8.52 -6.54 -15.71
CA SER A 66 -8.60 -6.45 -17.17
C SER A 66 -8.94 -5.03 -17.62
N PRO A 67 -8.78 -4.67 -18.92
CA PRO A 67 -9.22 -3.37 -19.43
C PRO A 67 -10.70 -3.09 -19.17
N GLN A 68 -11.57 -4.10 -19.30
CA GLN A 68 -12.99 -3.99 -19.02
C GLN A 68 -13.28 -3.75 -17.53
N ASP A 69 -12.50 -4.37 -16.64
CA ASP A 69 -12.62 -4.11 -15.19
C ASP A 69 -12.28 -2.64 -14.88
N ILE A 70 -11.22 -2.11 -15.50
CA ILE A 70 -10.81 -0.71 -15.37
C ILE A 70 -11.90 0.25 -15.89
N GLU A 71 -12.56 -0.07 -17.00
CA GLU A 71 -13.69 0.70 -17.54
C GLU A 71 -14.87 0.74 -16.55
N THR A 72 -15.26 -0.41 -15.98
CA THR A 72 -16.32 -0.50 -14.96
C THR A 72 -15.97 0.30 -13.70
N ILE A 73 -14.77 0.10 -13.13
CA ILE A 73 -14.30 0.84 -11.95
C ILE A 73 -14.29 2.35 -12.24
N THR A 74 -13.85 2.76 -13.43
CA THR A 74 -13.82 4.17 -13.85
C THR A 74 -15.24 4.77 -13.89
N ALA A 75 -16.21 4.05 -14.47
CA ALA A 75 -17.61 4.48 -14.50
C ALA A 75 -18.22 4.59 -13.09
N ASN A 76 -17.93 3.60 -12.23
CA ASN A 76 -18.39 3.57 -10.84
C ASN A 76 -17.77 4.73 -10.02
N CYS A 77 -16.48 5.03 -10.20
CA CYS A 77 -15.83 6.21 -9.63
C CYS A 77 -16.50 7.53 -10.03
N ILE A 78 -16.75 7.74 -11.33
CA ILE A 78 -17.36 8.97 -11.86
C ILE A 78 -18.78 9.15 -11.31
N THR A 79 -19.56 8.07 -11.26
CA THR A 79 -20.92 8.09 -10.71
C THR A 79 -20.90 8.38 -9.20
N GLY A 80 -20.00 7.74 -8.45
CA GLY A 80 -19.81 7.99 -7.02
C GLY A 80 -19.48 9.44 -6.68
N VAL A 81 -18.57 10.07 -7.43
CA VAL A 81 -18.24 11.49 -7.28
C VAL A 81 -19.48 12.38 -7.45
N GLY A 82 -20.37 12.04 -8.39
CA GLY A 82 -21.63 12.76 -8.61
C GLY A 82 -22.69 12.62 -7.50
N LEU A 83 -22.49 11.71 -6.55
CA LEU A 83 -23.44 11.41 -5.47
C LEU A 83 -22.96 11.85 -4.08
N VAL A 84 -21.66 12.07 -3.90
CA VAL A 84 -21.06 12.45 -2.61
C VAL A 84 -21.01 13.97 -2.46
N ALA A 85 -21.68 14.50 -1.44
CA ALA A 85 -21.68 15.93 -1.11
C ALA A 85 -20.34 16.37 -0.47
N SER A 86 -19.88 17.57 -0.82
CA SER A 86 -18.65 18.17 -0.30
C SER A 86 -18.90 19.03 0.95
N PRO A 87 -18.27 18.72 2.10
CA PRO A 87 -18.22 19.63 3.24
C PRO A 87 -17.14 20.72 3.11
N LEU A 88 -16.06 20.49 2.34
CA LEU A 88 -14.94 21.44 2.24
C LEU A 88 -15.14 22.52 1.17
N ARG A 89 -15.99 22.29 0.16
CA ARG A 89 -16.22 23.24 -0.93
C ARG A 89 -17.31 24.24 -0.56
N ALA A 90 -16.89 25.41 -0.09
CA ALA A 90 -17.77 26.47 0.45
C ALA A 90 -18.79 27.09 -0.54
N ALA A 91 -18.77 26.70 -1.82
CA ALA A 91 -19.61 27.30 -2.87
C ALA A 91 -20.94 26.53 -3.04
N ALA A 92 -22.02 27.10 -2.49
CA ALA A 92 -23.40 26.62 -2.56
C ALA A 92 -23.70 25.30 -1.83
N ALA A 93 -24.87 25.26 -1.18
CA ALA A 93 -25.45 24.02 -0.67
C ALA A 93 -25.63 23.01 -1.81
N ASN A 94 -25.45 21.73 -1.49
CA ASN A 94 -25.60 20.60 -2.43
C ASN A 94 -24.56 20.57 -3.58
N THR A 95 -23.33 21.07 -3.34
CA THR A 95 -22.19 20.76 -4.22
C THR A 95 -21.62 19.38 -3.95
N THR A 96 -21.24 18.70 -5.02
CA THR A 96 -20.52 17.43 -4.99
C THR A 96 -19.02 17.64 -4.78
N VAL A 97 -18.35 16.56 -4.38
CA VAL A 97 -16.88 16.50 -4.29
C VAL A 97 -16.21 16.63 -5.65
N VAL A 98 -14.92 16.97 -5.64
CA VAL A 98 -14.07 17.00 -6.84
C VAL A 98 -12.75 16.29 -6.50
N MET A 99 -12.47 15.17 -7.17
CA MET A 99 -11.51 14.17 -6.69
C MET A 99 -10.35 13.91 -7.67
N GLN A 100 -9.17 13.62 -7.12
CA GLN A 100 -8.09 12.93 -7.80
C GLN A 100 -8.22 11.43 -7.45
N ILE A 101 -8.27 10.55 -8.46
CA ILE A 101 -8.48 9.10 -8.27
C ILE A 101 -7.39 8.32 -9.00
N VAL A 102 -6.90 7.25 -8.38
CA VAL A 102 -5.88 6.34 -8.92
C VAL A 102 -6.38 4.91 -8.80
N ILE A 103 -6.48 4.20 -9.93
CA ILE A 103 -6.77 2.77 -10.01
C ILE A 103 -5.44 2.06 -10.29
N MET A 104 -5.03 1.14 -9.42
CA MET A 104 -3.73 0.48 -9.45
C MET A 104 -3.90 -1.03 -9.67
N PRO A 105 -3.70 -1.54 -10.90
CA PRO A 105 -3.73 -2.98 -11.18
C PRO A 105 -2.60 -3.72 -10.46
N ARG A 106 -2.87 -4.94 -9.97
CA ARG A 106 -1.90 -5.72 -9.19
C ARG A 106 -0.66 -6.14 -9.98
N ALA A 107 -0.80 -6.45 -11.28
CA ALA A 107 0.34 -6.85 -12.11
C ALA A 107 1.22 -5.67 -12.57
N THR A 108 0.67 -4.45 -12.61
CA THR A 108 1.35 -3.25 -13.14
C THR A 108 1.21 -2.03 -12.21
N PRO A 109 1.59 -2.12 -10.92
CA PRO A 109 1.39 -1.04 -9.95
C PRO A 109 2.20 0.23 -10.27
N SER A 110 3.28 0.11 -11.05
CA SER A 110 4.08 1.22 -11.58
C SER A 110 3.38 2.01 -12.69
N GLN A 111 2.33 1.43 -13.31
CA GLN A 111 1.54 2.04 -14.39
C GLN A 111 0.05 2.10 -14.00
N PRO A 112 -0.32 2.83 -12.94
CA PRO A 112 -1.72 2.95 -12.53
C PRO A 112 -2.47 3.90 -13.46
N VAL A 113 -3.77 3.65 -13.62
CA VAL A 113 -4.70 4.55 -14.31
C VAL A 113 -5.03 5.70 -13.37
N ASN A 114 -4.92 6.93 -13.86
CA ASN A 114 -5.17 8.13 -13.06
C ASN A 114 -6.34 8.88 -13.67
N LEU A 115 -7.37 9.12 -12.87
CA LEU A 115 -8.52 9.95 -13.21
C LEU A 115 -8.36 11.27 -12.46
N TRP A 116 -7.91 12.29 -13.17
CA TRP A 116 -7.67 13.60 -12.59
C TRP A 116 -8.90 14.49 -12.70
N ASP A 117 -9.12 15.29 -11.66
CA ASP A 117 -10.13 16.35 -11.64
C ASP A 117 -11.56 15.83 -11.94
N VAL A 118 -11.88 14.65 -11.40
CA VAL A 118 -13.20 14.02 -11.54
C VAL A 118 -14.23 14.85 -10.79
N GLY A 119 -15.33 15.23 -11.46
CA GLY A 119 -16.35 16.13 -10.93
C GLY A 119 -16.02 17.63 -11.06
N ALA A 120 -14.89 17.98 -11.70
CA ALA A 120 -14.45 19.37 -11.85
C ALA A 120 -15.41 20.22 -12.69
N LYS A 121 -15.28 21.54 -12.52
CA LYS A 121 -16.01 22.56 -13.28
C LYS A 121 -15.06 23.24 -14.27
N PRO A 122 -15.55 23.94 -15.32
CA PRO A 122 -14.69 24.62 -16.28
C PRO A 122 -13.72 25.65 -15.66
N ASP A 123 -14.02 26.14 -14.45
CA ASP A 123 -13.29 27.17 -13.71
C ASP A 123 -12.58 26.67 -12.44
N ASP A 124 -12.65 25.37 -12.10
CA ASP A 124 -12.10 24.83 -10.83
C ASP A 124 -11.76 23.34 -10.92
N SER A 125 -10.75 22.89 -10.16
CA SER A 125 -10.14 21.55 -10.23
C SER A 125 -10.19 20.79 -8.89
N ALA A 126 -9.77 19.52 -8.85
CA ALA A 126 -9.50 18.87 -7.57
C ALA A 126 -8.21 19.46 -6.96
N LEU A 127 -8.04 19.30 -5.64
CA LEU A 127 -6.84 19.76 -4.93
C LEU A 127 -5.58 19.14 -5.57
N LEU A 128 -4.65 19.96 -6.07
CA LEU A 128 -3.53 19.47 -6.87
C LEU A 128 -2.61 18.50 -6.08
N GLY A 129 -2.40 18.78 -4.79
CA GLY A 129 -1.63 17.92 -3.89
C GLY A 129 -2.24 16.54 -3.68
N SER A 130 -3.54 16.38 -3.91
CA SER A 130 -4.23 15.10 -3.74
C SER A 130 -3.86 14.05 -4.78
N ARG A 131 -3.18 14.41 -5.88
CA ARG A 131 -2.73 13.44 -6.90
C ARG A 131 -1.74 12.41 -6.34
N ASP A 132 -0.80 12.87 -5.53
CA ASP A 132 0.18 12.01 -4.87
C ASP A 132 -0.45 11.24 -3.69
N ILE A 133 -1.33 11.91 -2.93
CA ILE A 133 -2.08 11.28 -1.83
C ILE A 133 -2.97 10.13 -2.34
N ALA A 134 -3.71 10.33 -3.45
CA ALA A 134 -4.53 9.29 -4.07
C ALA A 134 -3.69 8.08 -4.51
N ARG A 135 -2.51 8.32 -5.10
CA ARG A 135 -1.54 7.28 -5.45
C ARG A 135 -1.03 6.53 -4.23
N GLY A 136 -0.66 7.23 -3.15
CA GLY A 136 -0.18 6.62 -1.91
C GLY A 136 -1.25 5.80 -1.19
N LYS A 137 -2.52 6.23 -1.25
CA LYS A 137 -3.67 5.46 -0.75
C LYS A 137 -3.88 4.18 -1.54
N ALA A 138 -3.87 4.24 -2.88
CA ALA A 138 -3.97 3.06 -3.74
C ALA A 138 -2.81 2.08 -3.48
N PHE A 139 -1.58 2.59 -3.43
CA PHE A 139 -0.38 1.81 -3.11
C PHE A 139 -0.48 1.15 -1.74
N THR A 140 -0.94 1.87 -0.71
CA THR A 140 -1.11 1.32 0.64
C THR A 140 -2.11 0.18 0.65
N ALA A 141 -3.28 0.37 0.03
CA ALA A 141 -4.31 -0.66 -0.02
C ALA A 141 -3.87 -1.91 -0.80
N LEU A 142 -3.14 -1.74 -1.92
CA LEU A 142 -2.61 -2.86 -2.70
C LEU A 142 -1.45 -3.58 -1.98
N GLY A 143 -0.47 -2.82 -1.49
CA GLY A 143 0.80 -3.35 -0.99
C GLY A 143 0.73 -4.06 0.36
N PHE A 144 -0.33 -3.82 1.15
CA PHE A 144 -0.55 -4.50 2.43
C PHE A 144 -1.72 -5.50 2.41
N SER A 145 -2.43 -5.66 1.29
CA SER A 145 -3.47 -6.68 1.11
C SER A 145 -2.95 -7.92 0.39
N SER A 146 -3.68 -9.03 0.48
CA SER A 146 -3.40 -10.28 -0.24
C SER A 146 -4.70 -11.02 -0.54
N ASN A 147 -4.64 -12.30 -0.94
CA ASN A 147 -5.84 -13.11 -1.07
C ASN A 147 -6.42 -13.56 0.30
N GLU A 148 -5.68 -13.36 1.39
CA GLU A 148 -6.02 -13.81 2.75
C GLU A 148 -6.29 -12.65 3.73
N ASN A 149 -5.94 -11.41 3.36
CA ASN A 149 -6.16 -10.23 4.18
C ASN A 149 -6.54 -8.99 3.34
N VAL A 150 -7.33 -8.12 3.95
CA VAL A 150 -7.86 -6.88 3.36
C VAL A 150 -7.46 -5.75 4.30
N LEU A 151 -6.56 -4.88 3.83
CA LEU A 151 -6.08 -3.73 4.61
C LEU A 151 -6.22 -2.44 3.78
N SER A 152 -7.21 -1.63 4.09
CA SER A 152 -7.36 -0.28 3.58
C SER A 152 -6.29 0.66 4.14
N SER A 153 -6.14 1.83 3.51
CA SER A 153 -5.30 2.90 4.05
C SER A 153 -5.75 3.40 5.43
N ARG A 154 -7.03 3.26 5.79
CA ARG A 154 -7.54 3.51 7.15
C ARG A 154 -7.10 2.44 8.14
N GLN A 155 -7.16 1.15 7.79
CA GLN A 155 -6.74 0.05 8.67
C GLN A 155 -5.23 0.13 8.96
N ILE A 156 -4.41 0.42 7.94
CA ILE A 156 -2.98 0.72 8.12
C ILE A 156 -2.79 1.96 9.00
N GLY A 157 -3.62 2.99 8.83
CA GLY A 157 -3.67 4.15 9.72
C GLY A 157 -3.92 3.81 11.18
N GLY A 158 -4.95 3.01 11.48
CA GLY A 158 -5.27 2.57 12.84
C GLY A 158 -4.12 1.81 13.52
N ALA A 159 -3.35 1.03 12.76
CA ALA A 159 -2.16 0.32 13.26
C ALA A 159 -0.90 1.21 13.38
N ALA A 160 -0.87 2.38 12.74
CA ALA A 160 0.25 3.32 12.73
C ALA A 160 0.10 4.49 13.73
N LEU A 161 -1.11 4.76 14.23
CA LEU A 161 -1.42 5.87 15.13
C LEU A 161 -1.23 5.53 16.61
N VAL A 162 -0.61 6.44 17.36
CA VAL A 162 -0.39 6.33 18.81
C VAL A 162 -1.75 6.37 19.54
N ALA A 163 -2.20 5.21 20.03
CA ALA A 163 -3.34 5.13 20.94
C ALA A 163 -2.85 5.17 22.40
N ASN A 164 -3.36 6.12 23.19
CA ASN A 164 -3.18 6.20 24.64
C ASN A 164 -1.71 6.17 25.13
N GLY A 165 -0.78 6.75 24.36
CA GLY A 165 0.64 6.84 24.72
C GLY A 165 1.46 5.57 24.50
N ASN A 166 0.85 4.48 24.00
CA ASN A 166 1.59 3.29 23.59
C ASN A 166 2.21 3.48 22.20
N THR A 167 3.42 2.95 21.99
CA THR A 167 4.02 2.87 20.66
C THR A 167 3.15 1.98 19.76
N PRO A 168 2.60 2.48 18.64
CA PRO A 168 1.80 1.69 17.73
C PRO A 168 2.61 0.60 17.04
N ALA A 169 1.97 -0.52 16.72
CA ALA A 169 2.61 -1.68 16.12
C ALA A 169 3.31 -1.36 14.78
N LEU A 170 2.75 -0.41 14.00
CA LEU A 170 3.31 0.08 12.73
C LEU A 170 3.72 1.57 12.82
N GLY A 171 4.17 2.01 14.00
CA GLY A 171 4.59 3.40 14.22
C GLY A 171 5.66 3.88 13.25
N GLY A 172 5.36 4.91 12.47
CA GLY A 172 6.29 5.49 11.50
C GLY A 172 6.26 4.85 10.10
N ILE A 173 5.34 3.92 9.82
CA ILE A 173 5.20 3.26 8.51
C ILE A 173 5.03 4.25 7.33
N GLN A 174 4.46 5.44 7.57
CA GLN A 174 4.36 6.55 6.60
C GLN A 174 5.72 7.13 6.15
N ASN A 175 6.83 6.68 6.73
CA ASN A 175 8.19 7.01 6.29
C ASN A 175 8.80 5.97 5.34
N THR A 176 8.11 4.85 5.10
CA THR A 176 8.56 3.74 4.25
C THR A 176 8.09 3.88 2.80
N ASN A 177 8.62 3.04 1.90
CA ASN A 177 8.18 2.91 0.51
C ASN A 177 8.21 4.18 -0.36
N ARG A 178 8.93 5.24 0.06
CA ARG A 178 9.07 6.50 -0.70
C ARG A 178 9.81 6.36 -2.04
N GLN A 179 10.48 5.24 -2.27
CA GLN A 179 11.12 4.94 -3.57
C GLN A 179 10.08 4.49 -4.62
N GLU A 180 8.92 3.99 -4.18
CA GLU A 180 7.77 3.61 -5.03
C GLU A 180 6.86 4.81 -5.37
N GLY A 181 7.30 6.04 -5.08
CA GLY A 181 6.55 7.28 -5.27
C GLY A 181 6.01 7.86 -3.96
N ALA A 182 4.69 8.02 -3.88
CA ALA A 182 3.98 8.66 -2.76
C ALA A 182 4.24 8.04 -1.37
N GLY A 183 4.72 6.80 -1.32
CA GLY A 183 4.89 6.03 -0.08
C GLY A 183 3.56 5.63 0.56
N VAL A 184 3.61 5.34 1.86
CA VAL A 184 2.45 4.84 2.62
C VAL A 184 1.61 5.99 3.16
N VAL A 185 0.31 5.99 2.84
CA VAL A 185 -0.68 6.96 3.34
C VAL A 185 -1.59 6.31 4.37
N THR A 186 -1.62 6.88 5.57
CA THR A 186 -2.18 6.27 6.78
C THR A 186 -3.56 6.84 7.17
N PHE A 187 -4.39 7.19 6.19
CA PHE A 187 -5.78 7.64 6.41
C PHE A 187 -6.69 7.19 5.26
N GLY A 188 -8.00 7.15 5.52
CA GLY A 188 -9.02 6.56 4.64
C GLY A 188 -9.05 7.07 3.21
N GLY A 189 -9.54 6.23 2.29
CA GLY A 189 -9.71 6.51 0.86
C GLY A 189 -8.92 5.59 -0.07
N GLY A 190 -8.13 4.65 0.47
CA GLY A 190 -7.50 3.56 -0.27
C GLY A 190 -8.20 2.23 0.01
N ILE A 191 -8.79 1.61 -1.01
CA ILE A 191 -9.59 0.38 -0.92
C ILE A 191 -9.00 -0.69 -1.86
N PRO A 192 -8.70 -1.91 -1.37
CA PRO A 192 -8.24 -2.99 -2.23
C PRO A 192 -9.40 -3.57 -3.05
N LEU A 193 -9.11 -3.97 -4.29
CA LEU A 193 -10.08 -4.46 -5.25
C LEU A 193 -9.92 -5.97 -5.43
N PHE A 194 -11.01 -6.71 -5.32
CA PHE A 194 -11.05 -8.17 -5.40
C PHE A 194 -11.95 -8.62 -6.56
N LYS A 195 -11.60 -9.75 -7.16
CA LYS A 195 -12.43 -10.45 -8.14
C LYS A 195 -12.27 -11.95 -7.92
N GLU A 196 -13.38 -12.68 -7.87
CA GLU A 196 -13.39 -14.13 -7.57
C GLU A 196 -12.64 -14.50 -6.28
N GLY A 197 -12.70 -13.62 -5.27
CA GLY A 197 -12.01 -13.80 -3.98
C GLY A 197 -10.49 -13.57 -4.01
N LYS A 198 -9.91 -13.14 -5.13
CA LYS A 198 -8.48 -12.82 -5.27
C LYS A 198 -8.28 -11.31 -5.38
N LEU A 199 -7.23 -10.78 -4.76
CA LEU A 199 -6.83 -9.39 -4.90
C LEU A 199 -6.36 -9.14 -6.34
N VAL A 200 -6.96 -8.17 -7.03
CA VAL A 200 -6.67 -7.81 -8.44
C VAL A 200 -6.14 -6.40 -8.63
N GLY A 201 -6.25 -5.55 -7.61
CA GLY A 201 -5.72 -4.19 -7.62
C GLY A 201 -6.11 -3.41 -6.36
N ALA A 202 -6.03 -2.10 -6.45
CA ALA A 202 -6.62 -1.19 -5.47
C ALA A 202 -7.09 0.11 -6.14
N VAL A 203 -7.95 0.85 -5.46
CA VAL A 203 -8.29 2.24 -5.79
C VAL A 203 -7.86 3.15 -4.65
N GLY A 204 -7.41 4.36 -4.98
CA GLY A 204 -7.09 5.41 -4.04
C GLY A 204 -7.72 6.72 -4.47
N VAL A 205 -8.46 7.35 -3.57
CA VAL A 205 -9.18 8.61 -3.81
C VAL A 205 -8.67 9.68 -2.85
N SER A 206 -8.45 10.89 -3.36
CA SER A 206 -8.25 12.06 -2.51
C SER A 206 -8.73 13.35 -3.18
N GLY A 207 -9.43 14.18 -2.42
CA GLY A 207 -9.82 15.52 -2.85
C GLY A 207 -10.70 16.30 -1.87
N ASP A 208 -11.27 15.63 -0.86
CA ASP A 208 -12.17 16.25 0.12
C ASP A 208 -11.90 15.73 1.56
N GLY A 209 -12.91 15.70 2.43
CA GLY A 209 -12.82 15.02 3.74
C GLY A 209 -12.53 13.52 3.64
N VAL A 210 -12.00 12.92 4.71
CA VAL A 210 -11.57 11.49 4.70
C VAL A 210 -12.75 10.55 4.46
N GLU A 211 -13.91 10.85 5.05
CA GLU A 211 -15.15 10.09 4.87
C GLU A 211 -15.70 10.22 3.43
N GLN A 212 -15.51 11.38 2.79
CA GLN A 212 -15.85 11.58 1.37
C GLN A 212 -14.89 10.82 0.44
N ASP A 213 -13.59 10.86 0.73
CA ASP A 213 -12.57 10.09 0.01
C ASP A 213 -12.90 8.57 0.09
N GLU A 214 -13.33 8.07 1.25
CA GLU A 214 -13.76 6.67 1.41
C GLU A 214 -15.09 6.36 0.71
N ALA A 215 -16.10 7.23 0.80
CA ALA A 215 -17.38 7.01 0.12
C ALA A 215 -17.20 6.87 -1.40
N VAL A 216 -16.37 7.71 -2.01
CA VAL A 216 -16.04 7.61 -3.45
C VAL A 216 -15.17 6.37 -3.73
N ALA A 217 -14.25 6.00 -2.84
CA ALA A 217 -13.44 4.79 -3.02
C ALA A 217 -14.28 3.50 -2.92
N LEU A 218 -15.31 3.48 -2.07
CA LEU A 218 -16.31 2.40 -2.05
C LEU A 218 -17.14 2.37 -3.32
N ALA A 219 -17.55 3.54 -3.85
CA ALA A 219 -18.25 3.62 -5.13
C ALA A 219 -17.42 2.97 -6.24
N CYS A 220 -16.16 3.40 -6.40
CA CYS A 220 -15.20 2.78 -7.32
C CYS A 220 -15.08 1.26 -7.18
N ALA A 221 -15.12 0.75 -5.94
CA ALA A 221 -14.96 -0.68 -5.63
C ALA A 221 -16.25 -1.51 -5.77
N THR A 222 -17.36 -0.91 -6.22
CA THR A 222 -18.61 -1.65 -6.51
C THR A 222 -18.36 -2.70 -7.60
N ASP A 223 -18.86 -3.92 -7.39
CA ASP A 223 -18.58 -5.15 -8.16
C ASP A 223 -17.15 -5.72 -8.01
N PHE A 224 -16.31 -5.10 -7.18
CA PHE A 224 -14.92 -5.49 -6.88
C PHE A 224 -14.66 -5.57 -5.36
N GLU A 225 -15.69 -5.78 -4.56
CA GLU A 225 -15.60 -5.74 -3.12
C GLU A 225 -14.79 -6.94 -2.56
N PRO A 226 -13.98 -6.72 -1.50
CA PRO A 226 -13.37 -7.82 -0.77
C PRO A 226 -14.41 -8.78 -0.17
N PRO A 227 -14.08 -10.08 -0.04
CA PRO A 227 -14.97 -11.06 0.60
C PRO A 227 -15.49 -10.58 1.96
N PRO A 228 -16.80 -10.72 2.27
CA PRO A 228 -17.39 -10.19 3.52
C PRO A 228 -16.73 -10.69 4.82
N ALA A 229 -16.10 -11.87 4.78
CA ALA A 229 -15.35 -12.42 5.91
C ALA A 229 -14.04 -11.67 6.23
N LEU A 230 -13.53 -10.86 5.29
CA LEU A 230 -12.26 -10.14 5.39
C LEU A 230 -12.42 -8.62 5.47
N SER A 231 -13.57 -8.06 5.06
CA SER A 231 -13.78 -6.61 4.88
C SER A 231 -14.15 -5.82 6.16
N ALA A 232 -14.12 -6.46 7.34
CA ALA A 232 -14.50 -5.83 8.60
C ALA A 232 -13.58 -4.65 8.98
N GLY A 233 -14.18 -3.48 9.25
CA GLY A 233 -13.45 -2.26 9.65
C GLY A 233 -12.63 -1.61 8.52
N MET A 234 -12.92 -1.93 7.26
CA MET A 234 -12.21 -1.39 6.10
C MET A 234 -12.40 0.14 5.91
N VAL A 235 -13.52 0.70 6.36
CA VAL A 235 -13.87 2.12 6.26
C VAL A 235 -14.35 2.67 7.61
N GLY A 236 -14.53 3.98 7.73
CA GLY A 236 -15.12 4.60 8.92
C GLY A 236 -16.57 4.13 9.17
N GLU A 237 -16.97 4.04 10.44
CA GLU A 237 -18.27 3.48 10.87
C GLU A 237 -19.51 4.19 10.26
N ASN A 238 -19.36 5.45 9.83
CA ASN A 238 -20.42 6.27 9.23
C ASN A 238 -20.26 6.42 7.70
N VAL A 239 -19.43 5.60 7.05
CA VAL A 239 -19.20 5.65 5.60
C VAL A 239 -19.95 4.51 4.91
N THR A 240 -20.80 4.85 3.95
CA THR A 240 -21.53 3.90 3.10
C THR A 240 -21.11 4.03 1.64
N ASN A 241 -21.29 2.97 0.86
CA ASN A 241 -21.14 3.05 -0.60
C ASN A 241 -22.32 3.86 -1.18
N PRO A 242 -22.11 4.98 -1.90
CA PRO A 242 -23.20 5.74 -2.49
C PRO A 242 -23.88 5.02 -3.68
N LEU A 243 -23.31 3.91 -4.16
CA LEU A 243 -23.90 3.05 -5.20
C LEU A 243 -24.62 1.82 -4.64
N SER A 244 -24.51 1.50 -3.35
CA SER A 244 -25.32 0.42 -2.74
C SER A 244 -26.74 0.92 -2.50
N SER A 245 -27.70 0.31 -3.20
CA SER A 245 -29.14 0.55 -3.11
C SER A 245 -29.80 -0.06 -1.87
#